data_AF-A0A7C4ST41-F1
#
_entry.id   AF-A0A7C4ST41-F1
#
_cell.length_a   1.000
_cell.length_b   1.000
_cell.length_c   1.000
_cell.angle_alpha   90.00
_cell.angle_beta   90.00
_cell.angle_gamma   90.00
#
_symmetry.space_group_name_H-M   'P 1'
#
loop_
_entity.id
_entity.type
_entity.pdbx_description
1 polymer ?
#
loop_
_entity_poly.entity_id
_entity_poly.type
_entity_poly.pdbx_seq_one_letter_code
_entity_poly.pdbx_strand_id
1 'polypeptide(L)'
;MKNTITSLGALVCWMWASAAGAGMTVLKSDDNFKAQAGAEPSAQNPLEGKLLIRLEGAGDWKVSHEAPLVIDLTPPDGLILAKTKLKNADKDDPKSGSPSLTVGYTAKAKGRYLVKIKFDVVLCTEKMCQKKRFESELAIDAG
;
A
#
# COMPACT_ATOMS: atom_id res chain seq x y z
N MET A 1 43.21 2.79 49.21
CA MET A 1 43.00 2.07 47.94
C MET A 1 41.53 1.70 47.87
N LYS A 2 40.78 2.31 46.94
CA LYS A 2 39.33 2.22 46.83
C LYS A 2 39.01 1.29 45.65
N ASN A 3 38.39 0.13 45.92
CA ASN A 3 37.88 -0.75 44.87
C ASN A 3 36.35 -0.73 44.93
N THR A 4 35.74 -0.14 43.90
CA THR A 4 34.30 0.05 43.76
C THR A 4 33.69 -1.11 42.97
N ILE A 5 32.47 -1.45 43.39
CA ILE A 5 31.71 -2.66 43.13
C ILE A 5 30.99 -2.62 41.76
N THR A 6 31.14 -3.73 41.05
CA THR A 6 30.21 -4.49 40.20
C THR A 6 29.01 -3.79 39.56
N SER A 7 29.08 -3.67 38.23
CA SER A 7 27.99 -3.43 37.29
C SER A 7 27.03 -4.63 37.24
N LEU A 8 25.74 -4.40 37.54
CA LEU A 8 24.64 -5.31 37.21
C LEU A 8 23.75 -4.60 36.19
N GLY A 9 23.95 -4.95 34.92
CA GLY A 9 23.07 -4.59 33.83
C GLY A 9 21.78 -5.40 33.90
N ALA A 10 20.66 -4.70 34.07
CA ALA A 10 19.32 -5.23 33.81
C ALA A 10 18.68 -4.35 32.73
N LEU A 11 19.01 -4.66 31.48
CA LEU A 11 18.32 -4.15 30.30
C LEU A 11 16.96 -4.86 30.21
N VAL A 12 15.94 -4.26 30.82
CA VAL A 12 14.54 -4.65 30.61
C VAL A 12 14.18 -4.27 29.18
N CYS A 13 14.24 -5.26 28.29
CA CYS A 13 13.81 -5.15 26.91
C CYS A 13 12.29 -4.94 26.90
N TRP A 14 11.86 -3.68 26.74
CA TRP A 14 10.47 -3.37 26.41
C TRP A 14 10.25 -3.83 24.97
N MET A 15 9.86 -5.10 24.81
CA MET A 15 9.19 -5.57 23.59
C MET A 15 7.83 -4.88 23.52
N TRP A 16 7.81 -3.71 22.90
CA TRP A 16 6.57 -3.13 22.43
C TRP A 16 6.12 -3.97 21.23
N ALA A 17 5.24 -4.93 21.48
CA ALA A 17 4.48 -5.61 20.44
C ALA A 17 3.64 -4.54 19.73
N SER A 18 4.12 -4.09 18.57
CA SER A 18 3.36 -3.22 17.70
C SER A 18 2.20 -4.03 17.14
N ALA A 19 0.98 -3.72 17.60
CA ALA A 19 -0.24 -4.19 16.98
C ALA A 19 -0.23 -3.74 15.51
N ALA A 20 -0.16 -4.70 14.59
CA ALA A 20 -0.32 -4.48 13.16
C ALA A 20 -1.77 -4.06 12.90
N GLY A 21 -2.06 -2.76 13.08
CA GLY A 21 -3.24 -2.16 12.50
C GLY A 21 -3.14 -2.29 10.98
N ALA A 22 -4.25 -2.63 10.33
CA ALA A 22 -4.42 -2.60 8.87
C ALA A 22 -3.79 -1.32 8.30
N GLY A 23 -2.55 -1.45 7.85
CA GLY A 23 -1.63 -0.33 7.76
C GLY A 23 -1.45 0.05 6.30
N MET A 24 -2.17 1.08 5.87
CA MET A 24 -1.86 1.72 4.60
C MET A 24 -0.44 2.29 4.69
N THR A 25 0.45 1.75 3.89
CA THR A 25 1.84 2.20 3.77
C THR A 25 1.95 3.20 2.63
N VAL A 26 2.72 4.27 2.84
CA VAL A 26 3.04 5.22 1.77
C VAL A 26 4.04 4.57 0.82
N LEU A 27 3.62 4.32 -0.42
CA LEU A 27 4.48 3.78 -1.47
C LEU A 27 5.33 4.87 -2.09
N LYS A 28 4.72 6.05 -2.34
CA LYS A 28 5.39 7.22 -2.89
C LYS A 28 4.68 8.49 -2.45
N SER A 29 5.45 9.50 -2.11
CA SER A 29 4.97 10.87 -1.90
C SER A 29 5.78 11.80 -2.79
N ASP A 30 5.10 12.73 -3.42
CA ASP A 30 5.64 13.76 -4.30
C ASP A 30 4.85 15.06 -4.05
N ASP A 31 5.26 16.19 -4.64
CA ASP A 31 4.65 17.50 -4.37
C ASP A 31 3.18 17.58 -4.77
N ASN A 32 2.74 16.75 -5.72
CA ASN A 32 1.38 16.76 -6.25
C ASN A 32 0.54 15.53 -5.90
N PHE A 33 1.12 14.48 -5.31
CA PHE A 33 0.35 13.32 -4.91
C PHE A 33 1.03 12.47 -3.84
N LYS A 34 0.21 11.61 -3.22
CA LYS A 34 0.63 10.54 -2.34
C LYS A 34 -0.06 9.25 -2.75
N ALA A 35 0.74 8.23 -3.02
CA ALA A 35 0.28 6.87 -3.28
C ALA A 35 0.46 6.01 -2.04
N GLN A 36 -0.60 5.33 -1.64
CA GLN A 36 -0.61 4.43 -0.48
C GLN A 36 -1.18 3.09 -0.87
N ALA A 37 -0.71 2.02 -0.22
CA ALA A 37 -1.32 0.72 -0.33
C ALA A 37 -1.19 -0.07 0.97
N GLY A 38 -2.12 -1.00 1.18
CA GLY A 38 -2.16 -1.85 2.35
C GLY A 38 -2.86 -3.15 2.03
N ALA A 39 -2.74 -4.12 2.93
CA ALA A 39 -3.45 -5.38 2.84
C ALA A 39 -4.30 -5.60 4.09
N GLU A 40 -5.51 -6.10 3.89
CA GLU A 40 -6.46 -6.46 4.93
C GLU A 40 -6.79 -7.94 4.82
N PRO A 41 -6.33 -8.79 5.76
CA PRO A 41 -6.70 -10.19 5.81
C PRO A 41 -8.21 -10.38 5.99
N SER A 42 -8.75 -11.43 5.39
CA SER A 42 -10.13 -11.86 5.59
C SER A 42 -10.31 -12.43 6.99
N ALA A 43 -11.41 -12.07 7.65
CA ALA A 43 -11.77 -12.64 8.95
C ALA A 43 -12.11 -14.13 8.87
N GLN A 44 -12.49 -14.62 7.68
CA GLN A 44 -12.89 -16.02 7.47
C GLN A 44 -11.70 -16.92 7.14
N ASN A 45 -10.72 -16.41 6.40
CA ASN A 45 -9.53 -17.17 6.00
C ASN A 45 -8.30 -16.25 6.00
N PRO A 46 -7.29 -16.47 6.87
CA PRO A 46 -6.13 -15.60 6.97
C PRO A 46 -5.19 -15.66 5.75
N LEU A 47 -5.40 -16.62 4.83
CA LEU A 47 -4.71 -16.69 3.54
C LEU A 47 -5.39 -15.85 2.45
N GLU A 48 -6.59 -15.34 2.72
CA GLU A 48 -7.34 -14.48 1.80
C GLU A 48 -7.41 -13.07 2.37
N GLY A 49 -7.71 -12.11 1.50
CA GLY A 49 -7.92 -10.75 1.94
C GLY A 49 -8.10 -9.77 0.79
N LYS A 50 -7.92 -8.50 1.10
CA LYS A 50 -8.03 -7.38 0.17
C LYS A 50 -6.74 -6.59 0.15
N LEU A 51 -6.24 -6.31 -1.04
CA LEU A 51 -5.24 -5.29 -1.31
C LEU A 51 -5.97 -3.98 -1.59
N LEU A 52 -5.66 -2.95 -0.81
CA LEU A 52 -6.19 -1.61 -0.92
C LEU A 52 -5.13 -0.70 -1.54
N ILE A 53 -5.51 0.08 -2.53
CA ILE A 53 -4.63 1.09 -3.15
C ILE A 53 -5.37 2.42 -3.15
N ARG A 54 -4.70 3.46 -2.64
CA ARG A 54 -5.24 4.82 -2.58
C ARG A 54 -4.28 5.81 -3.23
N LEU A 55 -4.83 6.68 -4.06
CA LEU A 55 -4.12 7.84 -4.60
C LEU A 55 -4.77 9.10 -4.07
N GLU A 56 -3.98 9.95 -3.44
CA GLU A 56 -4.42 11.25 -2.95
C GLU A 56 -3.67 12.33 -3.73
N GLY A 57 -4.39 13.27 -4.32
CA GLY A 57 -3.77 14.51 -4.80
C GLY A 57 -3.33 15.39 -3.64
N ALA A 58 -2.27 16.18 -3.83
CA ALA A 58 -1.78 17.15 -2.85
C ALA A 58 -2.11 18.57 -3.32
N GLY A 59 -2.56 19.43 -2.40
CA GLY A 59 -2.98 20.79 -2.74
C GLY A 59 -4.21 20.83 -3.66
N ASP A 60 -4.09 21.52 -4.79
CA ASP A 60 -5.12 21.66 -5.83
C ASP A 60 -5.11 20.52 -6.87
N TRP A 61 -4.15 19.60 -6.77
CA TRP A 61 -4.05 18.44 -7.66
C TRP A 61 -5.10 17.38 -7.32
N LYS A 62 -5.67 16.77 -8.37
CA LYS A 62 -6.59 15.64 -8.28
C LYS A 62 -6.23 14.60 -9.34
N VAL A 63 -6.53 13.34 -9.08
CA VAL A 63 -6.44 12.32 -10.14
C VAL A 63 -7.53 12.58 -11.17
N SER A 64 -7.15 12.67 -12.45
CA SER A 64 -8.09 12.94 -13.54
C SER A 64 -9.17 11.86 -13.65
N HIS A 65 -10.41 12.29 -13.90
CA HIS A 65 -11.53 11.39 -14.21
C HIS A 65 -11.56 11.00 -15.69
N GLU A 66 -11.12 11.91 -16.56
CA GLU A 66 -11.19 11.77 -18.01
C GLU A 66 -10.01 10.99 -18.57
N ALA A 67 -8.83 11.19 -17.98
CA ALA A 67 -7.64 10.46 -18.38
C ALA A 67 -7.62 9.04 -17.80
N PRO A 68 -6.98 8.08 -18.50
CA PRO A 68 -6.87 6.72 -18.01
C PRO A 68 -5.99 6.65 -16.76
N LEU A 69 -6.56 6.12 -15.67
CA LEU A 69 -5.80 5.54 -14.56
C LEU A 69 -5.53 4.08 -14.89
N VAL A 70 -4.26 3.66 -14.81
CA VAL A 70 -3.86 2.26 -14.93
C VAL A 70 -2.90 1.91 -13.80
N ILE A 71 -3.19 0.83 -13.10
CA ILE A 71 -2.32 0.25 -12.07
C ILE A 71 -2.10 -1.22 -12.44
N ASP A 72 -0.89 -1.56 -12.84
CA ASP A 72 -0.51 -2.95 -13.13
C ASP A 72 0.13 -3.57 -11.87
N LEU A 73 -0.37 -4.75 -11.49
CA LEU A 73 0.03 -5.52 -10.32
C LEU A 73 0.68 -6.81 -10.79
N THR A 74 1.89 -7.08 -10.29
CA THR A 74 2.60 -8.33 -10.54
C THR A 74 2.73 -9.08 -9.22
N PRO A 75 1.89 -10.10 -8.97
CA PRO A 75 2.04 -10.92 -7.78
C PRO A 75 3.28 -11.82 -7.89
N PRO A 76 3.94 -12.13 -6.77
CA PRO A 76 4.98 -13.15 -6.72
C PRO A 76 4.36 -14.55 -6.74
N ASP A 77 5.20 -15.57 -6.89
CA ASP A 77 4.76 -16.96 -6.80
C ASP A 77 4.08 -17.25 -5.46
N GLY A 78 2.96 -17.97 -5.53
CA GLY A 78 2.19 -18.35 -4.35
C GLY A 78 1.18 -17.31 -3.87
N LEU A 79 1.08 -16.15 -4.53
CA LEU A 79 0.00 -15.19 -4.34
C LEU A 79 -0.82 -15.05 -5.61
N ILE A 80 -2.15 -15.11 -5.49
CA ILE A 80 -3.08 -14.90 -6.59
C ILE A 80 -3.85 -13.61 -6.29
N LEU A 81 -3.91 -12.72 -7.27
CA LEU A 81 -4.77 -11.53 -7.21
C LEU A 81 -6.00 -11.77 -8.08
N ALA A 82 -7.17 -11.37 -7.61
CA ALA A 82 -8.41 -11.44 -8.37
C ALA A 82 -8.34 -10.62 -9.68
N LYS A 83 -7.49 -9.59 -9.70
CA LYS A 83 -7.19 -8.78 -10.87
C LYS A 83 -5.75 -8.27 -10.83
N THR A 84 -5.07 -8.29 -11.96
CA THR A 84 -3.68 -7.78 -12.08
C THR A 84 -3.58 -6.43 -12.77
N LYS A 85 -4.68 -5.89 -13.28
CA LYS A 85 -4.73 -4.58 -13.94
C LYS A 85 -5.97 -3.82 -13.51
N LEU A 86 -5.78 -2.77 -12.71
CA LEU A 86 -6.84 -1.89 -12.24
C LEU A 86 -6.94 -0.65 -13.12
N LYS A 87 -8.17 -0.20 -13.37
CA LYS A 87 -8.48 0.95 -14.24
C LYS A 87 -9.51 1.87 -13.57
N ASN A 88 -9.87 2.97 -14.23
CA ASN A 88 -10.94 3.88 -13.76
C ASN A 88 -12.25 3.18 -13.38
N ALA A 89 -12.62 2.09 -14.08
CA ALA A 89 -13.84 1.32 -13.79
C ALA A 89 -13.77 0.51 -12.48
N ASP A 90 -12.58 0.33 -11.91
CA ASP A 90 -12.33 -0.42 -10.67
C ASP A 90 -12.21 0.50 -9.45
N LYS A 91 -12.49 1.80 -9.61
CA LYS A 91 -12.55 2.75 -8.51
C LYS A 91 -13.74 2.42 -7.62
N ASP A 92 -13.51 2.38 -6.31
CA ASP A 92 -14.58 2.20 -5.32
C ASP A 92 -15.56 3.40 -5.36
N ASP A 93 -15.04 4.60 -5.63
CA ASP A 93 -15.82 5.80 -5.96
C ASP A 93 -15.35 6.40 -7.31
N PRO A 94 -16.13 6.27 -8.40
CA PRO A 94 -15.81 6.79 -9.72
C PRO A 94 -15.64 8.33 -9.78
N LYS A 95 -16.24 9.06 -8.84
CA LYS A 95 -16.27 10.53 -8.81
C LYS A 95 -15.27 11.14 -7.83
N SER A 96 -14.53 10.33 -7.09
CA SER A 96 -13.48 10.83 -6.19
C SER A 96 -12.23 11.29 -6.93
N GLY A 97 -11.78 12.51 -6.65
CA GLY A 97 -10.47 13.03 -7.08
C GLY A 97 -9.27 12.38 -6.37
N SER A 98 -9.55 11.55 -5.36
CA SER A 98 -8.58 10.73 -4.62
C SER A 98 -9.06 9.28 -4.64
N PRO A 99 -8.86 8.55 -5.76
CA PRO A 99 -9.46 7.25 -5.95
C PRO A 99 -8.86 6.20 -5.01
N SER A 100 -9.75 5.36 -4.48
CA SER A 100 -9.42 4.09 -3.83
C SER A 100 -9.82 2.95 -4.77
N LEU A 101 -9.00 1.91 -4.80
CA LEU A 101 -9.24 0.69 -5.54
C LEU A 101 -8.94 -0.51 -4.65
N THR A 102 -9.83 -1.50 -4.73
CA THR A 102 -9.73 -2.71 -3.92
C THR A 102 -9.61 -3.94 -4.82
N VAL A 103 -8.70 -4.86 -4.49
CA VAL A 103 -8.56 -6.14 -5.20
C VAL A 103 -8.39 -7.29 -4.21
N GLY A 104 -9.13 -8.38 -4.42
CA GLY A 104 -8.99 -9.58 -3.59
C GLY A 104 -7.64 -10.27 -3.83
N TYR A 105 -7.07 -10.86 -2.78
CA TYR A 105 -5.92 -11.75 -2.88
C TYR A 105 -6.19 -13.10 -2.21
N THR A 106 -5.48 -14.13 -2.68
CA THR A 106 -5.44 -15.47 -2.09
C THR A 106 -4.01 -15.98 -2.11
N ALA A 107 -3.46 -16.29 -0.94
CA ALA A 107 -2.14 -16.89 -0.78
C ALA A 107 -2.24 -18.42 -0.71
N LYS A 108 -1.25 -19.12 -1.28
CA LYS A 108 -1.17 -20.59 -1.23
C LYS A 108 -0.72 -21.09 0.14
N ALA A 109 0.03 -20.29 0.89
CA ALA A 109 0.57 -20.63 2.19
C ALA A 109 0.74 -19.36 3.04
N LYS A 110 1.01 -19.55 4.33
CA LYS A 110 1.38 -18.42 5.19
C LYS A 110 2.74 -17.87 4.79
N GLY A 111 2.91 -16.56 4.84
CA GLY A 111 4.18 -15.92 4.55
C GLY A 111 4.04 -14.50 4.04
N ARG A 112 5.20 -13.90 3.75
CA ARG A 112 5.33 -12.55 3.22
C ARG A 112 5.49 -12.58 1.70
N TYR A 113 4.63 -11.87 1.00
CA TYR A 113 4.59 -11.78 -0.45
C TYR A 113 4.84 -10.34 -0.91
N LEU A 114 5.84 -10.14 -1.78
CA LEU A 114 6.14 -8.81 -2.36
C LEU A 114 5.43 -8.65 -3.70
N VAL A 115 4.39 -7.82 -3.72
CA VAL A 115 3.64 -7.46 -4.94
C VAL A 115 4.29 -6.23 -5.57
N LYS A 116 4.66 -6.31 -6.85
CA LYS A 116 5.10 -5.14 -7.61
C LYS A 116 3.90 -4.38 -8.14
N ILE A 117 3.93 -3.06 -8.00
CA ILE A 117 2.85 -2.15 -8.37
C ILE A 117 3.41 -1.09 -9.30
N LYS A 118 2.88 -1.02 -10.52
CA LYS A 118 3.23 0.00 -11.51
C LYS A 118 2.05 0.94 -11.69
N PHE A 119 2.29 2.22 -11.47
CA PHE A 119 1.31 3.27 -11.64
C PHE A 119 1.52 4.00 -12.97
N ASP A 120 0.44 4.21 -13.71
CA ASP A 120 0.35 5.15 -14.83
C ASP A 120 -0.90 6.00 -14.63
N VAL A 121 -0.71 7.22 -14.13
CA VAL A 121 -1.80 8.11 -13.71
C VAL A 121 -1.60 9.52 -14.24
N VAL A 122 -2.70 10.24 -14.39
CA VAL A 122 -2.67 11.67 -14.74
C VAL A 122 -3.30 12.44 -13.60
N LEU A 123 -2.56 13.40 -13.08
CA LEU A 123 -3.00 14.36 -12.06
C LEU A 123 -3.29 15.68 -12.76
N CYS A 124 -4.34 16.38 -12.36
CA CYS A 124 -4.70 17.68 -12.92
C CYS A 124 -5.02 18.67 -11.80
N THR A 125 -4.65 19.93 -12.03
CA THR A 125 -5.25 21.10 -11.39
C THR A 125 -6.29 21.69 -12.36
N GLU A 126 -6.86 22.85 -12.02
CA GLU A 126 -7.75 23.58 -12.95
C GLU A 126 -7.03 24.08 -14.21
N LYS A 127 -5.71 24.25 -14.15
CA LYS A 127 -4.93 24.93 -15.20
C LYS A 127 -4.04 23.99 -16.01
N MET A 128 -3.67 22.83 -15.45
CA MET A 128 -2.72 21.93 -16.10
C MET A 128 -2.87 20.48 -15.63
N CYS A 129 -2.41 19.55 -16.47
CA CYS A 129 -2.33 18.13 -16.15
C CYS A 129 -0.89 17.61 -16.27
N GLN A 130 -0.52 16.67 -15.40
CA GLN A 130 0.77 16.00 -15.40
C GLN A 130 0.58 14.49 -15.33
N LYS A 131 1.28 13.80 -16.23
CA LYS A 131 1.36 12.34 -16.22
C LYS A 131 2.45 11.88 -15.26
N LYS A 132 2.13 10.93 -14.39
CA LYS A 132 3.07 10.31 -13.46
C LYS A 132 3.12 8.81 -13.70
N ARG A 133 4.35 8.31 -13.84
CA ARG A 133 4.64 6.88 -13.97
C ARG A 133 5.72 6.51 -12.97
N PHE A 134 5.46 5.49 -12.18
CA PHE A 134 6.42 4.99 -11.19
C PHE A 134 6.07 3.56 -10.79
N GLU A 135 7.05 2.89 -10.19
CA GLU A 135 6.92 1.53 -9.68
C GLU A 135 7.20 1.54 -8.18
N SER A 136 6.58 0.61 -7.46
CA SER A 136 6.76 0.41 -6.03
C SER A 136 6.47 -1.05 -5.69
N GLU A 137 6.81 -1.46 -4.47
CA GLU A 137 6.52 -2.79 -3.97
C GLU A 137 5.73 -2.69 -2.67
N LEU A 138 4.81 -3.62 -2.48
CA LEU A 138 4.06 -3.77 -1.24
C LEU A 138 4.28 -5.18 -0.70
N ALA A 139 4.61 -5.27 0.58
CA ALA A 139 4.59 -6.53 1.30
C ALA A 139 3.17 -6.85 1.78
N ILE A 140 2.71 -8.05 1.48
CA ILE A 140 1.48 -8.64 2.00
C ILE A 140 1.87 -9.80 2.90
N ASP A 141 1.58 -9.67 4.19
CA ASP A 141 1.77 -10.76 5.16
C ASP A 141 0.45 -11.54 5.25
N ALA A 142 0.43 -12.77 4.73
CA ALA A 142 -0.71 -13.66 4.78
C ALA A 142 -0.49 -14.73 5.86
N GLY A 143 -1.47 -14.95 6.73
CA GLY A 143 -1.45 -16.06 7.71
C GLY A 143 -1.07 -15.72 9.14
#